data_AF-A0A1V6PL10-F1
#
_entry.id   AF-A0A1V6PL10-F1
#
_cell.length_a   1.000
_cell.length_b   1.000
_cell.length_c   1.000
_cell.angle_alpha   90.00
_cell.angle_beta   90.00
_cell.angle_gamma   90.00
#
_symmetry.space_group_name_H-M   'P 1'
#
loop_
_entity.id
_entity.type
_entity.pdbx_description
1 polymer ?
#
loop_
_entity_poly.entity_id
_entity_poly.type
_entity_poly.pdbx_seq_one_letter_code
_entity_poly.pdbx_strand_id
1 'polypeptide(L)'
;MTLNVEENTKLTLTLLRLPHPHRVALLSCLTSPPLLSDGKTVRFDYWEIQIRHKLRGNADHFLTPDDRIYYVSSRTEGKAQLHVQPRMKTGASNPYGDADDMIRHLESVFSNPNRVAEALHEYNCLTMKPKDDFNDFLADFVRLAEEAKRPEDDRLRGLHSKLPSMLQTQSMYLLDDPNVNFA
;
A
#
# COMPACT_ATOMS: atom_id res chain seq x y z
N MET A 1 -16.87 0.11 5.77
CA MET A 1 -16.55 0.39 4.36
C MET A 1 -15.96 -0.88 3.76
N THR A 2 -16.81 -1.89 3.55
CA THR A 2 -16.50 -3.23 3.06
C THR A 2 -16.81 -3.30 1.56
N LEU A 3 -16.26 -2.37 0.78
CA LEU A 3 -16.40 -2.38 -0.67
C LEU A 3 -15.02 -2.17 -1.29
N ASN A 4 -14.16 -3.18 -1.16
CA ASN A 4 -12.97 -3.27 -2.02
C ASN A 4 -12.41 -4.70 -2.13
N VAL A 5 -12.71 -5.56 -1.16
CA VAL A 5 -12.29 -6.98 -1.22
C VAL A 5 -13.18 -7.76 -2.19
N GLU A 6 -14.51 -7.59 -2.14
CA GLU A 6 -15.42 -8.32 -3.04
C GLU A 6 -15.28 -7.94 -4.51
N GLU A 7 -15.01 -6.68 -4.84
CA GLU A 7 -14.78 -6.26 -6.22
C GLU A 7 -13.45 -6.80 -6.76
N ASN A 8 -12.38 -6.77 -5.96
CA ASN A 8 -11.12 -7.43 -6.35
C ASN A 8 -11.29 -8.95 -6.51
N THR A 9 -12.10 -9.58 -5.66
CA THR A 9 -12.38 -11.02 -5.73
C THR A 9 -13.25 -11.36 -6.95
N LYS A 10 -14.23 -10.51 -7.29
CA LYS A 10 -15.04 -10.62 -8.51
C LYS A 10 -14.22 -10.37 -9.78
N LEU A 11 -13.32 -9.38 -9.77
CA LEU A 11 -12.42 -9.07 -10.88
C LEU A 11 -11.45 -10.25 -11.11
N THR A 12 -10.85 -10.81 -10.06
CA THR A 12 -9.97 -11.99 -10.17
C THR A 12 -10.72 -13.25 -10.62
N LEU A 13 -11.94 -13.50 -10.14
CA LEU A 13 -12.79 -14.61 -10.59
C LEU A 13 -13.23 -14.48 -12.05
N THR A 14 -13.48 -13.25 -12.51
CA THR A 14 -13.86 -12.97 -13.91
C THR A 14 -12.68 -13.15 -14.85
N LEU A 15 -11.47 -12.76 -14.42
CA LEU A 15 -10.22 -12.97 -15.18
C LEU A 15 -9.82 -14.44 -15.31
N LEU A 16 -10.19 -15.29 -14.34
CA LEU A 16 -9.97 -16.75 -14.37
C LEU A 16 -10.87 -17.48 -15.37
N ARG A 17 -11.96 -16.87 -15.84
CA ARG A 17 -12.91 -17.45 -16.81
C ARG A 17 -12.60 -17.12 -18.28
N LEU A 18 -11.61 -16.27 -18.56
CA LEU A 18 -11.26 -15.88 -19.92
C LEU A 18 -10.33 -16.90 -20.61
N PRO A 19 -10.39 -17.03 -21.95
CA PRO A 19 -9.49 -17.91 -22.68
C PRO A 19 -8.03 -17.51 -22.45
N HIS A 20 -7.15 -18.50 -22.29
CA HIS A 20 -5.73 -18.34 -21.94
C HIS A 20 -4.99 -17.17 -22.64
N PRO A 21 -5.10 -16.93 -23.96
CA PRO A 21 -4.41 -15.81 -24.61
C PRO A 21 -4.89 -14.41 -24.16
N HIS A 22 -6.17 -14.26 -23.77
CA HIS A 22 -6.71 -12.97 -23.31
C HIS A 22 -6.35 -12.69 -21.84
N ARG A 23 -6.14 -13.74 -21.03
CA ARG A 23 -5.66 -13.62 -19.65
C ARG A 23 -4.21 -13.13 -19.60
N VAL A 24 -3.36 -13.65 -20.50
CA VAL A 24 -1.96 -13.26 -20.66
C VAL A 24 -1.84 -11.78 -21.08
N ALA A 25 -2.70 -11.31 -21.99
CA ALA A 25 -2.70 -9.93 -22.45
C ALA A 25 -3.14 -8.91 -21.38
N LEU A 26 -4.04 -9.28 -20.46
CA LEU A 26 -4.47 -8.40 -19.37
C LEU A 26 -3.44 -8.36 -18.22
N LEU A 27 -2.76 -9.48 -17.94
CA LEU A 27 -1.66 -9.55 -16.96
C LEU A 27 -0.37 -8.86 -17.44
N SER A 28 -0.11 -8.87 -18.75
CA SER A 28 0.95 -8.05 -19.35
C SER A 28 0.64 -6.55 -19.31
N CYS A 29 -0.63 -6.18 -19.15
CA CYS A 29 -1.09 -4.78 -19.07
C CYS A 29 -1.00 -4.16 -17.67
N LEU A 30 -0.67 -4.95 -16.63
CA LEU A 30 -0.19 -4.39 -15.35
C LEU A 30 1.15 -3.71 -15.62
N THR A 31 1.12 -2.40 -15.84
CA THR A 31 2.28 -1.53 -16.04
C THR A 31 3.41 -1.91 -15.08
N SER A 32 4.61 -2.09 -15.61
CA SER A 32 5.75 -2.54 -14.80
C SER A 32 5.98 -1.58 -13.61
N PRO A 33 6.11 -2.10 -12.37
CA PRO A 33 6.27 -1.30 -11.14
C PRO A 33 7.41 -0.29 -11.27
N PRO A 34 7.32 0.96 -10.80
CA PRO A 34 8.41 1.93 -10.97
C PRO A 34 9.78 1.42 -10.47
N LEU A 35 10.89 1.99 -10.94
CA LEU A 35 12.21 1.62 -10.45
C LEU A 35 12.44 2.19 -9.05
N LEU A 36 12.98 1.37 -8.15
CA LEU A 36 13.40 1.82 -6.81
C LEU A 36 14.87 2.24 -6.86
N SER A 37 15.14 3.52 -6.65
CA SER A 37 16.51 4.06 -6.59
C SER A 37 16.98 4.28 -5.15
N ASP A 38 16.54 5.36 -4.53
CA ASP A 38 16.96 5.79 -3.19
C ASP A 38 15.81 5.86 -2.19
N GLY A 39 14.59 5.51 -2.61
CA GLY A 39 13.37 5.60 -1.82
C GLY A 39 12.74 7.00 -1.76
N LYS A 40 13.33 8.02 -2.43
CA LYS A 40 12.82 9.41 -2.38
C LYS A 40 11.81 9.70 -3.47
N THR A 41 12.16 9.41 -4.73
CA THR A 41 11.25 9.62 -5.88
C THR A 41 10.09 8.63 -5.85
N VAL A 42 10.40 7.38 -5.51
CA VAL A 42 9.43 6.30 -5.38
C VAL A 42 9.55 5.78 -3.95
N ARG A 43 8.48 5.93 -3.18
CA ARG A 43 8.42 5.44 -1.81
C ARG A 43 8.50 3.92 -1.80
N PHE A 44 9.27 3.37 -0.85
CA PHE A 44 9.45 1.92 -0.71
C PHE A 44 8.11 1.19 -0.54
N ASP A 45 7.23 1.68 0.33
CA ASP A 45 5.92 1.05 0.59
C ASP A 45 5.09 0.88 -0.69
N TYR A 46 5.06 1.93 -1.51
CA TYR A 46 4.33 1.93 -2.78
C TYR A 46 4.98 0.95 -3.77
N TRP A 47 6.31 1.00 -3.88
CA TRP A 47 7.06 0.09 -4.74
C TRP A 47 6.84 -1.39 -4.36
N GLU A 48 6.89 -1.71 -3.07
CA GLU A 48 6.70 -3.06 -2.56
C GLU A 48 5.31 -3.60 -2.94
N ILE A 49 4.26 -2.80 -2.73
CA ILE A 49 2.88 -3.18 -3.09
C ILE A 49 2.81 -3.54 -4.59
N GLN A 50 3.38 -2.70 -5.45
CA GLN A 50 3.36 -2.93 -6.89
C GLN A 50 4.14 -4.18 -7.30
N ILE A 51 5.31 -4.41 -6.71
CA ILE A 51 6.12 -5.62 -6.96
C ILE A 51 5.38 -6.87 -6.51
N ARG A 52 4.82 -6.87 -5.30
CA ARG A 52 4.04 -8.00 -4.77
C ARG A 52 2.82 -8.29 -5.63
N HIS A 53 2.10 -7.26 -6.07
CA HIS A 53 0.98 -7.43 -6.99
C HIS A 53 1.41 -8.03 -8.31
N LYS A 54 2.55 -7.61 -8.87
CA LYS A 54 3.07 -8.16 -10.13
C LYS A 54 3.54 -9.60 -10.00
N LEU A 55 4.24 -9.94 -8.92
CA LEU A 55 4.66 -11.32 -8.64
C LEU A 55 3.47 -12.26 -8.45
N ARG A 56 2.39 -11.79 -7.78
CA ARG A 56 1.15 -12.56 -7.62
C ARG A 56 0.34 -12.66 -8.90
N GLY A 57 0.18 -11.56 -9.62
CA GLY A 57 -0.59 -11.50 -10.86
C GLY A 57 0.02 -12.38 -11.94
N ASN A 58 1.35 -12.37 -12.05
CA ASN A 58 2.10 -13.12 -13.05
C ASN A 58 2.81 -14.34 -12.45
N ALA A 59 2.19 -14.99 -11.46
CA ALA A 59 2.77 -16.16 -10.80
C ALA A 59 3.07 -17.32 -11.78
N ASP A 60 2.35 -17.37 -12.91
CA ASP A 60 2.58 -18.28 -14.03
C ASP A 60 3.88 -18.00 -14.79
N HIS A 61 4.40 -16.77 -14.74
CA HIS A 61 5.65 -16.37 -15.40
C HIS A 61 6.88 -16.48 -14.49
N PHE A 62 6.70 -16.48 -13.17
CA PHE A 62 7.78 -16.52 -12.18
C PHE A 62 7.77 -17.81 -11.37
N LEU A 63 7.99 -18.93 -12.05
CA LEU A 63 7.88 -20.26 -11.49
C LEU A 63 9.00 -20.55 -10.48
N THR A 64 10.22 -20.09 -10.76
CA THR A 64 11.38 -20.36 -9.90
C THR A 64 11.65 -19.19 -8.93
N PRO A 65 12.25 -19.46 -7.75
CA PRO A 65 12.73 -18.40 -6.87
C PRO A 65 13.72 -17.46 -7.57
N ASP A 66 14.59 -18.01 -8.43
CA ASP A 66 15.55 -17.22 -9.21
C ASP A 66 14.85 -16.24 -10.16
N ASP A 67 13.78 -16.65 -10.87
CA ASP A 67 13.01 -15.74 -11.72
C ASP A 67 12.41 -14.58 -10.94
N ARG A 68 11.92 -14.86 -9.72
CA ARG A 68 11.38 -13.83 -8.83
C ARG A 68 12.47 -12.90 -8.33
N ILE A 69 13.62 -13.43 -7.94
CA ILE A 69 14.81 -12.65 -7.50
C ILE A 69 15.30 -11.74 -8.62
N TYR A 70 15.48 -12.28 -9.84
CA TYR A 70 15.90 -11.50 -11.00
C TYR A 70 14.89 -10.43 -11.36
N TYR A 71 13.60 -10.75 -11.28
CA TYR A 71 12.56 -9.76 -11.52
C TYR A 71 12.64 -8.60 -10.53
N VAL A 72 12.72 -8.87 -9.23
CA VAL A 72 12.82 -7.81 -8.20
C VAL A 72 14.09 -6.98 -8.41
N SER A 73 15.23 -7.62 -8.67
CA SER A 73 16.48 -6.90 -8.96
C SER A 73 16.42 -6.06 -10.23
N SER A 74 15.66 -6.49 -11.25
CA SER A 74 15.45 -5.69 -12.47
C SER A 74 14.64 -4.41 -12.23
N ARG A 75 13.93 -4.33 -11.09
CA ARG A 75 13.15 -3.15 -10.67
C ARG A 75 13.84 -2.32 -9.59
N THR A 76 15.13 -2.57 -9.33
CA THR A 76 15.98 -1.75 -8.48
C THR A 76 17.07 -1.06 -9.31
N GLU A 77 17.40 0.18 -8.95
CA GLU A 77 18.45 0.97 -9.58
C GLU A 77 19.23 1.75 -8.52
N GLY A 78 20.28 2.46 -8.93
CA GLY A 78 21.02 3.39 -8.06
C GLY A 78 21.42 2.77 -6.72
N LYS A 79 20.99 3.41 -5.62
CA LYS A 79 21.35 2.99 -4.25
C LYS A 79 20.77 1.62 -3.90
N ALA A 80 19.53 1.32 -4.29
CA ALA A 80 18.90 0.03 -4.03
C ALA A 80 19.69 -1.11 -4.70
N GLN A 81 20.16 -0.89 -5.94
CA GLN A 81 20.98 -1.88 -6.64
C GLN A 81 22.31 -2.17 -5.91
N LEU A 82 22.94 -1.12 -5.34
CA LEU A 82 24.17 -1.27 -4.55
C LEU A 82 23.98 -2.12 -3.29
N HIS A 83 22.79 -2.08 -2.68
CA HIS A 83 22.48 -2.91 -1.52
C HIS A 83 22.19 -4.37 -1.90
N VAL A 84 21.56 -4.64 -3.05
CA VAL A 84 21.19 -6.01 -3.42
C VAL A 84 22.32 -6.80 -4.08
N GLN A 85 23.15 -6.15 -4.90
CA GLN A 85 24.21 -6.81 -5.69
C GLN A 85 25.16 -7.69 -4.87
N PRO A 86 25.65 -7.30 -3.67
CA PRO A 86 26.59 -8.12 -2.90
C PRO A 86 26.05 -9.53 -2.58
N ARG A 87 24.75 -9.64 -2.30
CA ARG A 87 24.08 -10.91 -1.97
C ARG A 87 23.66 -11.71 -3.20
N MET A 88 23.67 -11.10 -4.39
CA MET A 88 23.38 -11.79 -5.66
C MET A 88 24.61 -12.42 -6.31
N LYS A 89 25.82 -12.12 -5.83
CA LYS A 89 27.06 -12.70 -6.39
C LYS A 89 27.13 -14.20 -6.12
N THR A 90 27.64 -14.95 -7.09
CA THR A 90 27.97 -16.37 -6.91
C THR A 90 28.95 -16.54 -5.75
N GLY A 91 28.61 -17.40 -4.78
CA GLY A 91 29.42 -17.62 -3.58
C GLY A 91 29.23 -16.58 -2.48
N ALA A 92 28.19 -15.75 -2.53
CA ALA A 92 27.81 -14.91 -1.39
C ALA A 92 27.57 -15.76 -0.14
N SER A 93 27.99 -15.26 1.02
CA SER A 93 27.81 -15.96 2.30
C SER A 93 26.33 -16.05 2.74
N ASN A 94 25.50 -15.14 2.25
CA ASN A 94 24.07 -15.08 2.54
C ASN A 94 23.27 -14.69 1.28
N PRO A 95 23.09 -15.62 0.32
CA PRO A 95 22.31 -15.37 -0.88
C PRO A 95 20.81 -15.19 -0.54
N TYR A 96 20.03 -14.70 -1.49
CA TYR A 96 18.58 -14.67 -1.35
C TYR A 96 18.00 -16.06 -1.66
N GLY A 97 17.09 -16.56 -0.83
CA GLY A 97 16.36 -17.80 -1.10
C GLY A 97 15.16 -17.56 -2.02
N ASP A 98 14.51 -16.40 -1.88
CA ASP A 98 13.41 -15.95 -2.75
C ASP A 98 13.37 -14.41 -2.85
N ALA A 99 12.53 -13.89 -3.74
CA ALA A 99 12.19 -12.47 -3.85
C ALA A 99 11.74 -11.85 -2.52
N ASP A 100 11.02 -12.60 -1.68
CA ASP A 100 10.61 -12.11 -0.36
C ASP A 100 11.80 -11.76 0.54
N ASP A 101 12.92 -12.50 0.45
CA ASP A 101 14.13 -12.18 1.22
C ASP A 101 14.80 -10.90 0.71
N MET A 102 14.75 -10.68 -0.60
CA MET A 102 15.25 -9.44 -1.21
C MET A 102 14.37 -8.24 -0.82
N ILE A 103 13.06 -8.40 -0.84
CA ILE A 103 12.11 -7.36 -0.43
C ILE A 103 12.32 -7.01 1.05
N ARG A 104 12.42 -7.99 1.95
CA ARG A 104 12.71 -7.74 3.38
C ARG A 104 14.04 -7.04 3.60
N HIS A 105 15.07 -7.39 2.83
CA HIS A 105 16.35 -6.71 2.91
C HIS A 105 16.22 -5.23 2.49
N LEU A 106 15.53 -4.95 1.38
CA LEU A 106 15.27 -3.58 0.93
C LEU A 106 14.39 -2.81 1.94
N GLU A 107 13.40 -3.46 2.55
CA GLU A 107 12.58 -2.90 3.61
C GLU A 107 13.43 -2.42 4.78
N SER A 108 14.40 -3.24 5.23
CA SER A 108 15.30 -2.85 6.33
C SER A 108 16.18 -1.63 6.02
N VAL A 109 16.40 -1.31 4.74
CA VAL A 109 17.26 -0.21 4.30
C VAL A 109 16.47 1.05 3.96
N PHE A 110 15.28 0.90 3.37
CA PHE A 110 14.51 2.01 2.80
C PHE A 110 13.18 2.29 3.51
N SER A 111 12.71 1.40 4.40
CA SER A 111 11.51 1.66 5.19
C SER A 111 11.78 2.77 6.21
N ASN A 112 10.79 3.62 6.44
CA ASN A 112 10.83 4.61 7.52
C ASN A 112 10.29 3.96 8.81
N PRO A 113 11.15 3.67 9.81
CA PRO A 113 10.71 3.02 11.05
C PRO A 113 9.76 3.92 11.87
N ASN A 114 9.82 5.24 11.68
CA ASN A 114 9.00 6.21 12.41
C ASN A 114 7.67 6.50 11.73
N ARG A 115 7.35 5.84 10.61
CA ARG A 115 6.15 6.15 9.81
C ARG A 115 4.86 6.12 10.63
N VAL A 116 4.68 5.11 11.48
CA VAL A 116 3.47 5.01 12.33
C VAL A 116 3.40 6.18 13.32
N ALA A 117 4.53 6.60 13.87
CA ALA A 117 4.59 7.71 14.81
C ALA A 117 4.37 9.08 14.12
N GLU A 118 4.95 9.27 12.94
CA GLU A 118 4.74 10.45 12.09
C GLU A 118 3.27 10.55 11.66
N ALA A 119 2.69 9.46 11.16
CA ALA A 119 1.28 9.40 10.79
C ALA A 119 0.36 9.65 12.00
N LEU A 120 0.71 9.15 13.19
CA LEU A 120 -0.03 9.44 14.41
C LEU A 120 0.05 10.92 14.80
N HIS A 121 1.21 11.54 14.67
CA HIS A 121 1.39 12.96 14.92
C HIS A 121 0.55 13.80 13.94
N GLU A 122 0.67 13.52 12.63
CA GLU A 122 -0.13 14.17 11.59
C GLU A 122 -1.62 13.95 11.81
N TYR A 123 -2.04 12.72 12.12
CA TYR A 123 -3.41 12.39 12.47
C TYR A 123 -3.91 13.23 13.63
N ASN A 124 -3.12 13.39 14.69
CA ASN A 124 -3.51 14.16 15.88
C ASN A 124 -3.60 15.66 15.59
N CYS A 125 -2.73 16.18 14.74
CA CYS A 125 -2.73 17.58 14.30
C CYS A 125 -3.78 17.89 13.21
N LEU A 126 -4.27 16.87 12.51
CA LEU A 126 -5.28 17.03 11.46
C LEU A 126 -6.55 17.62 12.05
N THR A 127 -6.98 18.76 11.51
CA THR A 127 -8.21 19.47 11.86
C THR A 127 -8.72 20.13 10.60
N MET A 128 -10.03 20.02 10.34
CA MET A 128 -10.63 20.61 9.16
C MET A 128 -10.78 22.12 9.37
N LYS A 129 -10.24 22.93 8.46
CA LYS A 129 -10.41 24.38 8.49
C LYS A 129 -11.73 24.76 7.80
N PRO A 130 -12.31 25.93 8.12
CA PRO A 130 -13.60 26.35 7.54
C PRO A 130 -13.64 26.49 6.01
N LYS A 131 -12.49 26.50 5.34
CA LYS A 131 -12.37 26.62 3.87
C LYS A 131 -11.92 25.32 3.20
N ASP A 132 -11.61 24.28 3.97
CA ASP A 132 -11.14 23.02 3.41
C ASP A 132 -12.32 22.24 2.82
N ASP A 133 -12.06 21.48 1.76
CA ASP A 133 -13.05 20.54 1.24
C ASP A 133 -13.19 19.34 2.19
N PHE A 134 -14.43 18.95 2.46
CA PHE A 134 -14.72 17.86 3.38
C PHE A 134 -14.23 16.51 2.85
N ASN A 135 -14.31 16.26 1.54
CA ASN A 135 -13.87 14.99 0.95
C ASN A 135 -12.34 14.88 0.98
N ASP A 136 -11.63 15.96 0.70
CA ASP A 136 -10.16 16.01 0.82
C ASP A 136 -9.73 15.76 2.26
N PHE A 137 -10.37 16.43 3.23
CA PHE A 137 -10.13 16.19 4.65
C PHE A 137 -10.43 14.73 5.06
N LEU A 138 -11.56 14.18 4.62
CA LEU A 138 -11.95 12.81 4.95
C LEU A 138 -10.97 11.79 4.35
N ALA A 139 -10.51 12.03 3.11
CA ALA A 139 -9.50 11.20 2.47
C ALA A 139 -8.18 11.21 3.27
N ASP A 140 -7.73 12.39 3.71
CA ASP A 140 -6.53 12.52 4.55
C ASP A 140 -6.72 11.88 5.94
N PHE A 141 -7.89 12.06 6.55
CA PHE A 141 -8.23 11.47 7.84
C PHE A 141 -8.17 9.93 7.79
N VAL A 142 -8.82 9.32 6.79
CA VAL A 142 -8.83 7.87 6.61
C VAL A 142 -7.42 7.35 6.32
N ARG A 143 -6.69 8.01 5.40
CA ARG A 143 -5.31 7.66 5.07
C ARG A 143 -4.41 7.68 6.31
N LEU A 144 -4.45 8.75 7.10
CA LEU A 144 -3.64 8.90 8.30
C LEU A 144 -4.07 7.93 9.41
N ALA A 145 -5.36 7.62 9.54
CA ALA A 145 -5.84 6.63 10.50
C ALA A 145 -5.31 5.22 10.18
N GLU A 146 -5.26 4.83 8.91
CA GLU A 146 -4.68 3.56 8.46
C GLU A 146 -3.17 3.52 8.69
N GLU A 147 -2.44 4.58 8.29
CA GLU A 147 -0.98 4.64 8.49
C GLU A 147 -0.58 4.67 9.97
N ALA A 148 -1.37 5.32 10.82
CA ALA A 148 -1.19 5.35 12.27
C ALA A 148 -1.71 4.08 12.98
N LYS A 149 -2.26 3.11 12.24
CA LYS A 149 -2.85 1.86 12.75
C LYS A 149 -3.91 2.11 13.84
N ARG A 150 -4.76 3.13 13.65
CA ARG A 150 -5.78 3.50 14.64
C ARG A 150 -6.94 2.49 14.64
N PRO A 151 -7.39 2.02 15.81
CA PRO A 151 -8.58 1.18 15.92
C PRO A 151 -9.80 1.88 15.33
N GLU A 152 -10.66 1.15 14.64
CA GLU A 152 -11.86 1.71 13.98
C GLU A 152 -12.79 2.41 14.98
N ASP A 153 -12.96 1.83 16.18
CA ASP A 153 -13.76 2.39 17.28
C ASP A 153 -13.32 3.81 17.71
N ASP A 154 -12.04 4.13 17.55
CA ASP A 154 -11.48 5.43 17.91
C ASP A 154 -11.54 6.45 16.76
N ARG A 155 -11.78 5.99 15.53
CA ARG A 155 -11.85 6.86 14.35
C ARG A 155 -13.10 7.72 14.37
N LEU A 156 -14.25 7.21 14.76
CA LEU A 156 -15.49 8.00 14.82
C LEU A 156 -15.38 9.16 15.83
N ARG A 157 -14.88 8.87 17.03
CA ARG A 157 -14.60 9.90 18.05
C ARG A 157 -13.55 10.91 17.58
N GLY A 158 -12.51 10.42 16.90
CA GLY A 158 -11.46 11.26 16.32
C GLY A 158 -11.96 12.16 15.20
N LEU A 159 -12.86 11.67 14.34
CA LEU A 159 -13.43 12.43 13.25
C LEU A 159 -14.27 13.58 13.82
N HIS A 160 -15.16 13.28 14.77
CA HIS A 160 -16.03 14.27 15.37
C HIS A 160 -15.23 15.42 16.03
N SER A 161 -14.17 15.12 16.78
CA SER A 161 -13.36 16.14 17.45
C SER A 161 -12.57 17.04 16.48
N LYS A 162 -12.41 16.63 15.22
CA LYS A 162 -11.59 17.33 14.20
C LYS A 162 -12.41 18.15 13.22
N LEU A 163 -13.73 18.02 13.24
CA LEU A 163 -14.64 18.84 12.43
C LEU A 163 -14.86 20.23 13.06
N PRO A 164 -15.15 21.27 12.27
CA PRO A 164 -15.58 22.57 12.79
C PRO A 164 -16.90 22.43 13.56
N SER A 165 -17.12 23.26 14.58
CA SER A 165 -18.33 23.23 15.42
C SER A 165 -19.64 23.29 14.63
N MET A 166 -19.66 23.98 13.49
CA MET A 166 -20.81 24.06 12.59
C MET A 166 -21.19 22.70 11.98
N LEU A 167 -20.19 21.89 11.59
CA LEU A 167 -20.39 20.54 11.05
C LEU A 167 -20.56 19.50 12.16
N GLN A 168 -19.93 19.70 13.31
CA GLN A 168 -20.18 18.88 14.51
C GLN A 168 -21.65 18.95 14.91
N THR A 169 -22.25 20.14 14.89
CA THR A 169 -23.67 20.32 15.24
C THR A 169 -24.60 19.61 14.25
N GLN A 170 -24.24 19.55 12.96
CA GLN A 170 -24.98 18.77 11.95
C GLN A 170 -24.75 17.26 12.07
N SER A 171 -23.54 16.84 12.46
CA SER A 171 -23.16 15.43 12.63
C SER A 171 -23.71 14.82 13.92
N MET A 172 -23.93 15.64 14.96
CA MET A 172 -24.49 15.22 16.25
C MET A 172 -25.93 14.69 16.12
N TYR A 173 -26.69 15.17 15.13
CA TYR A 173 -28.02 14.60 14.80
C TYR A 173 -27.94 13.21 14.15
N LEU A 174 -26.80 12.82 13.56
CA LEU A 174 -26.60 11.51 12.93
C LEU A 174 -26.04 10.47 13.91
N LEU A 175 -25.37 10.89 14.99
CA LEU A 175 -24.80 9.99 16.01
C LEU A 175 -25.82 9.49 17.03
N ASP A 176 -26.98 10.13 17.13
CA ASP A 176 -28.15 9.62 17.88
C ASP A 176 -28.99 8.63 17.04
N ASP A 177 -28.63 8.40 15.77
CA ASP A 177 -29.29 7.42 14.91
C ASP A 177 -28.59 6.05 15.00
N PRO A 178 -29.23 4.99 15.53
CA PRO A 178 -28.65 3.66 15.66
C PRO A 178 -28.30 2.98 14.33
N ASN A 179 -28.60 3.58 13.17
CA ASN A 179 -28.32 3.03 11.84
C ASN A 179 -27.05 3.55 11.14
N VAL A 180 -26.27 4.47 11.74
CA VAL A 180 -25.03 4.93 11.10
C VAL A 180 -23.91 3.95 11.38
N ASN A 181 -23.81 2.93 10.53
CA ASN A 181 -22.67 2.03 10.47
C ASN A 181 -21.72 2.49 9.36
N PHE A 182 -20.41 2.53 9.62
CA PHE A 182 -19.40 2.69 8.58
C PHE A 182 -19.29 1.37 7.83
N ALA A 183 -20.34 1.05 7.07
CA ALA A 183 -20.41 -0.07 6.14
C ALA A 183 -19.55 0.17 4.94
#